data_AF-A0A4V3IUH9-F1
#
_entry.id   AF-A0A4V3IUH9-F1
#
_cell.length_a   1.000
_cell.length_b   1.000
_cell.length_c   1.000
_cell.angle_alpha   90.00
_cell.angle_beta   90.00
_cell.angle_gamma   90.00
#
_symmetry.space_group_name_H-M   'P 1'
#
loop_
_entity.id
_entity.type
_entity.pdbx_description
1 polymer ?
#
loop_
_entity_poly.entity_id
_entity_poly.type
_entity_poly.pdbx_seq_one_letter_code
_entity_poly.pdbx_strand_id
1 'polypeptide(L)' 'ARAVIDALRAALVADLDTPGALAALDATAAEAVDNPASVALAVDALLGVAL' A
#
# COMPACT_ATOMS: atom_id res chain seq x y z
N ALA A 1 -3.02 -2.67 9.06
CA ALA A 1 -3.42 -2.81 7.63
C ALA A 1 -4.24 -1.62 7.10
N ARG A 2 -5.32 -1.19 7.77
CA ARG A 2 -6.22 -0.13 7.25
C ARG A 2 -5.51 1.19 6.92
N ALA A 3 -4.67 1.70 7.82
CA ALA A 3 -3.93 2.94 7.61
C ALA A 3 -3.04 2.92 6.35
N VAL A 4 -2.41 1.77 6.08
CA VAL A 4 -1.55 1.57 4.90
C VAL A 4 -2.37 1.59 3.61
N ILE A 5 -3.53 0.94 3.62
CA ILE A 5 -4.45 0.93 2.47
C ILE A 5 -5.01 2.34 2.22
N ASP A 6 -5.32 3.08 3.28
CA ASP A 6 -5.80 4.47 3.16
C ASP A 6 -4.69 5.39 2.61
N ALA A 7 -3.43 5.20 3.03
CA ALA A 7 -2.27 5.93 2.49
C ALA A 7 -2.01 5.60 1.00
N LEU A 8 -2.06 4.32 0.63
CA LEU A 8 -1.98 3.87 -0.77
C LEU A 8 -3.04 4.55 -1.64
N ARG A 9 -4.29 4.55 -1.19
CA ARG A 9 -5.39 5.20 -1.91
C ARG A 9 -5.20 6.71 -2.02
N ALA A 10 -4.73 7.37 -0.96
CA ALA A 10 -4.48 8.79 -0.97
C ALA A 10 -3.40 9.18 -2.00
N ALA A 11 -2.29 8.42 -2.06
CA ALA A 11 -1.24 8.63 -3.04
C ALA A 11 -1.73 8.40 -4.47
N LEU A 12 -2.47 7.32 -4.71
CA LEU A 12 -3.01 7.04 -6.04
C LEU A 12 -4.06 8.06 -6.51
N VAL A 13 -4.85 8.64 -5.60
CA VAL A 13 -5.78 9.74 -5.92
C VAL A 13 -5.02 11.04 -6.22
N ALA A 14 -3.87 11.25 -5.60
CA ALA A 14 -3.01 12.40 -5.84
C ALA A 14 -2.14 12.21 -7.10
N ASP A 15 -2.77 12.33 -8.28
CA ASP A 15 -2.09 12.27 -9.59
C ASP A 15 -1.33 10.95 -9.85
N LEU A 16 -1.87 9.83 -9.37
CA LEU A 16 -1.21 8.53 -9.46
C LEU A 16 0.23 8.58 -8.92
N ASP A 17 0.43 9.19 -7.74
CA ASP A 17 1.72 9.26 -7.04
C ASP A 17 2.18 7.86 -6.62
N THR A 18 2.70 7.12 -7.60
CA THR A 18 3.26 5.79 -7.42
C THR A 18 4.53 5.80 -6.57
N PRO A 19 5.42 6.82 -6.63
CA PRO A 19 6.50 6.95 -5.65
C PRO A 19 5.99 7.05 -4.20
N GLY A 20 4.98 7.90 -3.94
CA GLY A 20 4.38 8.03 -2.61
C GLY A 20 3.68 6.76 -2.14
N ALA A 21 3.00 6.05 -3.05
CA ALA A 21 2.38 4.76 -2.78
C ALA A 21 3.41 3.69 -2.37
N LEU A 22 4.55 3.61 -3.07
CA LEU A 22 5.63 2.68 -2.76
C LEU A 22 6.33 3.06 -1.45
N ALA A 23 6.58 4.34 -1.19
CA ALA A 23 7.17 4.79 0.07
C ALA A 23 6.30 4.42 1.29
N ALA A 24 4.96 4.47 1.15
CA ALA A 24 4.05 4.01 2.20
C ALA A 24 4.15 2.50 2.44
N LEU A 25 4.31 1.70 1.38
CA LEU A 25 4.53 0.25 1.50
C LEU A 25 5.88 -0.08 2.15
N ASP A 26 6.95 0.61 1.77
CA ASP A 26 8.28 0.40 2.33
C ASP A 26 8.34 0.74 3.82
N ALA A 27 7.72 1.85 4.23
CA ALA A 27 7.59 2.22 5.64
C ALA A 27 6.84 1.14 6.44
N THR A 28 5.83 0.54 5.82
CA THR A 28 5.03 -0.53 6.42
C THR A 28 5.82 -1.83 6.56
N ALA A 29 6.67 -2.17 5.57
CA ALA A 29 7.49 -3.37 5.60
C ALA A 29 8.55 -3.35 6.73
N ALA A 30 8.92 -2.16 7.20
CA ALA A 30 9.81 -1.98 8.35
C ALA A 30 9.12 -2.19 9.71
N GLU A 31 7.79 -2.32 9.74
CA GLU A 31 6.98 -2.46 10.97
C GLU A 31 6.19 -3.79 10.97
N ALA A 32 5.76 -4.23 12.16
CA ALA A 32 4.89 -5.39 12.29
C ALA A 32 3.46 -5.02 11.84
N VAL A 33 3.00 -5.58 10.72
CA VAL A 33 1.64 -5.38 10.20
C VAL A 33 0.70 -6.43 10.79
N ASP A 34 -0.38 -6.00 11.42
CA ASP A 34 -1.37 -6.92 12.04
C ASP A 34 -2.03 -7.91 11.05
N ASN A 35 -2.17 -7.53 9.78
CA ASN A 35 -2.79 -8.37 8.75
C ASN A 35 -2.09 -8.14 7.39
N PRO A 36 -0.96 -8.83 7.14
CA PRO A 36 -0.16 -8.65 5.92
C PRO A 36 -0.88 -9.14 4.66
N ALA A 37 -1.74 -10.17 4.77
CA ALA A 37 -2.51 -10.69 3.65
C ALA A 37 -3.46 -9.61 3.05
N SER A 38 -4.04 -8.76 3.90
CA SER A 38 -4.89 -7.66 3.44
C SER A 38 -4.10 -6.58 2.69
N VAL A 39 -2.83 -6.38 3.03
CA VAL A 39 -1.94 -5.45 2.31
C VAL A 39 -1.57 -6.06 0.95
N ALA A 40 -1.22 -7.34 0.89
CA ALA A 40 -0.92 -8.04 -0.37
C ALA A 40 -2.11 -7.98 -1.35
N LEU A 41 -3.33 -8.25 -0.88
CA LEU A 41 -4.55 -8.13 -1.70
C LEU A 41 -4.80 -6.70 -2.19
N ALA A 42 -4.48 -5.69 -1.38
CA ALA A 42 -4.62 -4.30 -1.79
C ALA A 42 -3.56 -3.91 -2.83
N VAL A 43 -2.34 -4.42 -2.71
CA VAL A 43 -1.26 -4.20 -3.70
C VAL A 43 -1.64 -4.82 -5.04
N ASP A 44 -2.15 -6.05 -5.06
CA ASP A 44 -2.66 -6.68 -6.28
C ASP A 44 -3.82 -5.87 -6.89
N ALA A 45 -4.83 -5.53 -6.08
CA ALA A 45 -6.02 -4.83 -6.57
C ALA A 45 -5.76 -3.39 -7.05
N LEU A 46 -4.81 -2.67 -6.45
CA LEU A 46 -4.57 -1.25 -6.73
C LEU A 46 -3.37 -1.01 -7.66
N LEU A 47 -2.36 -1.87 -7.61
CA LEU A 47 -1.12 -1.72 -8.37
C LEU A 47 -0.93 -2.83 -9.41
N GLY A 48 -1.72 -3.90 -9.37
CA GLY A 48 -1.59 -5.05 -10.28
C GLY A 48 -0.34 -5.89 -10.03
N VAL A 49 0.21 -5.85 -8.80
CA VAL A 49 1.42 -6.58 -8.42
C VAL A 49 1.04 -7.79 -7.56
N ALA A 50 1.34 -8.99 -8.06
CA ALA A 50 1.17 -10.23 -7.31
C ALA A 50 2.32 -10.41 -6.29
N LEU A 51 1.96 -10.48 -5.00
CA LEU A 51 2.86 -10.67 -3.86
C LEU A 51 2.70 -12.05 -3.22
#